data_AF-A0A662E4C6-F1
#
_entry.id   AF-A0A662E4C6-F1
#
_cell.length_a   1.000
_cell.length_b   1.000
_cell.length_c   1.000
_cell.angle_alpha   90.00
_cell.angle_beta   90.00
_cell.angle_gamma   90.00
#
_symmetry.space_group_name_H-M   'P 1'
#
loop_
_entity.id
_entity.type
_entity.pdbx_description
1 polymer ?
#
loop_
_entity_poly.entity_id
_entity_poly.type
_entity_poly.pdbx_seq_one_letter_code
_entity_poly.pdbx_strand_id
1 'polypeptide(L)'
;MAAGSAPRRTNAVVNAPGQRQGALVVKVTAPWCTSCRALGPIVDEVAARTGVQVVAVQPDTDPEQVERLGVRSVPTLVAVRDGNEVARLVGLQSAANVNALFDVAAGDRVGVIRRSPVALVFARIAAGLAIVAGGAAFGSVVLGLIGVAVAGWGLIGVFRR
;
A
#
# COMPACT_ATOMS: atom_id res chain seq x y z
N MET A 1 -31.41 27.25 9.42
CA MET A 1 -30.61 27.10 8.19
C MET A 1 -29.18 26.75 8.59
N ALA A 2 -28.90 25.47 8.83
CA ALA A 2 -27.55 24.97 9.05
C ALA A 2 -27.39 23.78 8.10
N ALA A 3 -26.73 24.02 6.97
CA ALA A 3 -26.39 22.97 6.01
C ALA A 3 -25.29 22.10 6.65
N GLY A 4 -25.72 21.06 7.36
CA GLY A 4 -24.85 20.02 7.90
C GLY A 4 -24.13 19.30 6.77
N SER A 5 -22.82 19.41 6.80
CA SER A 5 -21.84 18.72 5.95
C SER A 5 -22.19 17.24 5.74
N ALA A 6 -22.61 16.92 4.51
CA ALA A 6 -22.91 15.57 4.06
C ALA A 6 -21.71 14.61 4.25
N PRO A 7 -21.90 13.36 4.73
CA PRO A 7 -20.85 12.34 4.74
C PRO A 7 -20.70 11.76 3.33
N ARG A 8 -20.12 12.53 2.42
CA ARG A 8 -20.02 12.18 0.98
C ARG A 8 -18.95 11.11 0.65
N ARG A 9 -18.46 10.33 1.63
CA ARG A 9 -17.30 9.42 1.44
C ARG A 9 -17.38 8.02 2.08
N THR A 10 -18.42 7.67 2.82
CA THR A 10 -18.54 6.31 3.42
C THR A 10 -19.10 5.27 2.45
N ASN A 11 -20.01 5.67 1.55
CA ASN A 11 -20.74 4.72 0.70
C ASN A 11 -19.98 4.21 -0.54
N ALA A 12 -18.85 4.84 -0.90
CA ALA A 12 -18.06 4.44 -2.07
C ALA A 12 -16.86 3.56 -1.73
N VAL A 13 -16.69 3.19 -0.46
CA VAL A 13 -15.46 2.54 0.01
C VAL A 13 -15.54 1.02 0.00
N VAL A 14 -16.68 0.48 0.39
CA VAL A 14 -16.86 -0.96 0.63
C VAL A 14 -17.75 -1.59 -0.45
N ASN A 15 -17.81 -0.99 -1.65
CA ASN A 15 -18.56 -1.58 -2.77
C ASN A 15 -17.63 -2.56 -3.51
N ALA A 16 -17.90 -3.84 -3.26
CA ALA A 16 -17.35 -5.03 -3.90
C ALA A 16 -15.83 -5.27 -3.76
N PRO A 17 -15.41 -6.50 -3.36
CA PRO A 17 -14.01 -6.89 -3.52
C PRO A 17 -13.61 -6.78 -5.00
N GLY A 18 -12.46 -6.13 -5.26
CA GLY A 18 -11.89 -5.93 -6.61
C GLY A 18 -12.09 -4.56 -7.28
N GLN A 19 -12.80 -3.60 -6.68
CA GLN A 19 -13.03 -2.28 -7.32
C GLN A 19 -12.10 -1.14 -6.82
N ARG A 20 -11.30 -1.36 -5.78
CA ARG A 20 -10.35 -0.37 -5.26
C ARG A 20 -8.92 -0.73 -5.61
N GLN A 21 -8.16 0.22 -6.16
CA GLN A 21 -6.71 0.12 -6.30
C GLN A 21 -6.06 0.86 -5.12
N GLY A 22 -5.20 0.19 -4.35
CA GLY A 22 -4.49 0.79 -3.21
C GLY A 22 -4.86 0.23 -1.83
N ALA A 23 -4.21 0.80 -0.81
CA ALA A 23 -4.32 0.40 0.59
C ALA A 23 -5.39 1.20 1.33
N LEU A 24 -6.20 0.51 2.13
CA LEU A 24 -7.30 1.06 2.91
C LEU A 24 -7.39 0.30 4.23
N VAL A 25 -7.66 1.01 5.33
CA VAL A 25 -8.06 0.39 6.60
C VAL A 25 -9.48 0.81 6.94
N VAL A 26 -10.38 -0.16 7.10
CA VAL A 26 -11.74 0.07 7.57
C VAL A 26 -11.76 -0.06 9.08
N LYS A 27 -12.16 1.00 9.78
CA LYS A 27 -12.30 1.08 11.25
C LYS A 27 -13.78 0.96 11.61
N VAL A 28 -14.22 -0.21 12.03
CA VAL A 28 -15.58 -0.41 12.57
C VAL A 28 -15.59 0.04 14.02
N THR A 29 -16.30 1.13 14.31
CA THR A 29 -16.24 1.87 15.58
C THR A 29 -17.60 2.44 15.94
N ALA A 30 -17.81 2.75 17.22
CA ALA A 30 -19.04 3.38 17.70
C ALA A 30 -18.75 4.42 18.79
N PRO A 31 -19.54 5.51 18.90
CA PRO A 31 -19.29 6.60 19.85
C PRO A 31 -19.53 6.19 21.32
N TRP A 32 -20.39 5.19 21.54
CA TRP A 32 -20.70 4.63 22.86
C TRP A 32 -19.65 3.61 23.34
N CYS A 33 -18.71 3.22 22.48
CA CYS A 33 -17.71 2.20 22.77
C CYS A 33 -16.45 2.82 23.40
N THR A 34 -16.24 2.57 24.69
CA THR A 34 -15.07 3.11 25.44
C THR A 34 -13.73 2.61 24.88
N SER A 35 -13.62 1.33 24.56
CA SER A 35 -12.40 0.76 23.96
C SER A 35 -12.12 1.34 22.57
N CYS A 36 -13.17 1.72 21.82
CA CYS A 36 -13.03 2.39 20.53
C CYS A 36 -12.44 3.79 20.66
N ARG A 37 -12.82 4.55 21.71
CA ARG A 37 -12.23 5.86 22.01
C ARG A 37 -10.74 5.78 22.35
N ALA A 38 -10.32 4.73 23.05
CA ALA A 38 -8.91 4.50 23.35
C ALA A 38 -8.10 4.13 22.10
N LEU A 39 -8.68 3.34 21.19
CA LEU A 39 -8.02 2.92 19.95
C LEU A 39 -7.95 4.02 18.89
N GLY A 40 -8.91 4.96 18.89
CA GLY A 40 -9.02 6.04 17.91
C GLY A 40 -7.72 6.82 17.68
N PRO A 41 -7.12 7.44 18.72
CA PRO A 41 -5.88 8.21 18.59
C PRO A 41 -4.71 7.40 18.03
N ILE A 42 -4.58 6.13 18.43
CA ILE A 42 -3.52 5.24 17.94
C ILE A 42 -3.68 5.04 16.43
N VAL A 43 -4.89 4.73 15.97
CA VAL A 43 -5.16 4.53 14.54
C VAL A 43 -4.93 5.81 13.74
N ASP A 44 -5.34 6.96 14.28
CA ASP A 44 -5.22 8.25 13.58
C ASP A 44 -3.75 8.68 13.48
N GLU A 45 -2.93 8.44 14.50
CA GLU A 45 -1.48 8.67 14.47
C GLU A 45 -0.78 7.80 13.41
N VAL A 46 -1.07 6.49 13.40
CA VAL A 46 -0.47 5.55 12.45
C VAL A 46 -0.92 5.86 11.01
N ALA A 47 -2.18 6.23 10.82
CA ALA A 47 -2.70 6.65 9.52
C ALA A 47 -2.00 7.91 9.00
N ALA A 48 -1.81 8.92 9.85
CA ALA A 48 -1.10 10.14 9.49
C ALA A 48 0.35 9.86 9.09
N ARG A 49 1.03 8.94 9.79
CA ARG A 49 2.44 8.59 9.54
C ARG A 49 2.64 7.73 8.29
N THR A 50 1.69 6.84 8.00
CA THR A 50 1.77 5.90 6.85
C THR A 50 1.12 6.44 5.58
N GLY A 51 0.25 7.44 5.69
CA GLY A 51 -0.55 7.95 4.58
C GLY A 51 -1.65 6.99 4.10
N VAL A 52 -1.89 5.88 4.80
CA VAL A 52 -2.93 4.91 4.44
C VAL A 52 -4.30 5.51 4.77
N GLN A 53 -5.23 5.42 3.82
CA GLN A 53 -6.59 5.90 4.03
C GLN A 53 -7.30 5.07 5.11
N VAL A 54 -7.91 5.74 6.07
CA VAL A 54 -8.80 5.11 7.05
C VAL A 54 -10.24 5.53 6.79
N VAL A 55 -11.16 4.57 6.82
CA VAL A 55 -12.59 4.82 6.70
C VAL A 55 -13.29 4.26 7.92
N ALA A 56 -14.02 5.11 8.63
CA ALA A 56 -14.82 4.70 9.77
C ALA A 56 -16.19 4.20 9.29
N VAL A 57 -16.62 3.08 9.86
CA VAL A 57 -17.95 2.48 9.64
C VAL A 57 -18.59 2.30 11.02
N GLN A 58 -19.85 2.69 11.18
CA GLN A 58 -20.54 2.53 12.46
C GLN A 58 -21.67 1.51 12.34
N PRO A 59 -21.82 0.57 13.29
CA PRO A 59 -22.92 -0.39 13.29
C PRO A 59 -24.31 0.28 13.28
N ASP A 60 -24.42 1.46 13.92
CA ASP A 60 -25.69 2.16 14.08
C ASP A 60 -26.13 2.92 12.81
N THR A 61 -25.17 3.39 12.00
CA THR A 61 -25.44 4.20 10.80
C THR A 61 -25.29 3.42 9.50
N ASP A 62 -24.44 2.39 9.49
CA ASP A 62 -24.06 1.63 8.30
C ASP A 62 -24.16 0.11 8.55
N PRO A 63 -25.29 -0.43 9.05
CA PRO A 63 -25.40 -1.83 9.47
C PRO A 63 -25.12 -2.81 8.33
N GLU A 64 -25.59 -2.50 7.11
CA GLU A 64 -25.31 -3.33 5.93
C GLU A 64 -23.81 -3.43 5.61
N GLN A 65 -23.03 -2.36 5.85
CA GLN A 65 -21.57 -2.40 5.63
C GLN A 65 -20.88 -3.29 6.66
N VAL A 66 -21.32 -3.21 7.92
CA VAL A 66 -20.80 -4.06 9.00
C VAL A 66 -21.08 -5.53 8.72
N GLU A 67 -22.29 -5.85 8.25
CA GLU A 67 -22.67 -7.20 7.85
C GLU A 67 -21.84 -7.71 6.67
N ARG A 68 -21.66 -6.90 5.61
CA ARG A 68 -20.83 -7.27 4.46
C ARG A 68 -19.36 -7.51 4.82
N LEU A 69 -18.83 -6.82 5.83
CA LEU A 69 -17.47 -7.02 6.34
C LEU A 69 -17.37 -8.24 7.28
N GLY A 70 -18.50 -8.89 7.62
CA GLY A 70 -18.55 -10.00 8.56
C GLY A 70 -18.07 -9.61 9.97
N VAL A 71 -18.26 -8.36 10.37
CA VAL A 71 -17.82 -7.84 11.67
C VAL A 71 -18.93 -8.03 12.69
N ARG A 72 -18.59 -8.68 13.81
CA ARG A 72 -19.55 -9.03 14.87
C ARG A 72 -19.38 -8.21 16.16
N SER A 73 -18.32 -7.43 16.26
CA SER A 73 -18.03 -6.61 17.44
C SER A 73 -17.16 -5.41 17.08
N VAL A 74 -17.31 -4.35 17.88
CA VAL A 74 -16.44 -3.16 17.86
C VAL A 74 -15.50 -3.17 19.06
N PRO A 75 -14.29 -2.59 18.94
CA PRO A 75 -13.68 -2.09 17.71
C PRO A 75 -13.15 -3.23 16.82
N THR A 76 -13.26 -3.08 15.51
CA THR A 76 -12.60 -3.98 14.54
C THR A 76 -11.91 -3.16 13.46
N LEU A 77 -10.68 -3.53 13.13
CA LEU A 77 -9.91 -2.94 12.04
C LEU A 77 -9.75 -3.99 10.93
N VAL A 78 -10.08 -3.63 9.70
CA VAL A 78 -9.95 -4.49 8.52
C VAL A 78 -9.04 -3.81 7.52
N ALA A 79 -7.88 -4.41 7.26
CA ALA A 79 -6.96 -3.96 6.23
C ALA A 79 -7.39 -4.54 4.88
N VAL A 80 -7.57 -3.66 3.91
CA VAL A 80 -7.95 -3.98 2.54
C VAL A 80 -6.86 -3.48 1.60
N ARG A 81 -6.40 -4.33 0.70
CA ARG A 81 -5.52 -3.96 -0.41
C ARG A 81 -6.10 -4.47 -1.71
N ASP A 82 -6.14 -3.59 -2.70
CA ASP A 82 -6.57 -3.94 -4.06
C ASP A 82 -7.94 -4.64 -4.08
N GLY A 83 -8.81 -4.17 -3.18
CA GLY A 83 -10.17 -4.69 -2.98
C GLY A 83 -10.26 -5.99 -2.18
N ASN A 84 -9.15 -6.58 -1.72
CA ASN A 84 -9.17 -7.81 -0.93
C ASN A 84 -8.80 -7.53 0.53
N GLU A 85 -9.48 -8.19 1.46
CA GLU A 85 -9.06 -8.20 2.87
C GLU A 85 -7.71 -8.93 2.98
N VAL A 86 -6.71 -8.26 3.53
CA VAL A 86 -5.35 -8.81 3.71
C VAL A 86 -5.04 -9.14 5.17
N ALA A 87 -5.72 -8.48 6.11
CA ALA A 87 -5.60 -8.73 7.54
C ALA A 87 -6.75 -8.07 8.31
N ARG A 88 -7.01 -8.55 9.53
CA ARG A 88 -7.92 -7.89 10.47
C ARG A 88 -7.43 -7.98 11.91
N LEU A 89 -7.87 -7.03 12.72
CA LEU A 89 -7.71 -7.05 14.17
C LEU A 89 -9.07 -6.78 14.84
N VAL A 90 -9.37 -7.52 15.89
CA VAL A 90 -10.63 -7.42 16.64
C VAL A 90 -10.33 -7.03 18.07
N GLY A 91 -11.13 -6.14 18.64
CA GLY A 91 -10.97 -5.64 20.00
C GLY A 91 -9.92 -4.53 20.13
N LEU A 92 -9.63 -4.15 21.37
CA LEU A 92 -8.60 -3.16 21.67
C LEU A 92 -7.22 -3.74 21.33
N GLN A 93 -6.39 -2.95 20.64
CA GLN A 93 -5.09 -3.39 20.13
C GLN A 93 -3.97 -2.48 20.63
N SER A 94 -2.77 -3.04 20.73
CA SER A 94 -1.55 -2.28 21.00
C SER A 94 -1.16 -1.45 19.77
N ALA A 95 -0.42 -0.36 19.98
CA ALA A 95 0.12 0.43 18.88
C ALA A 95 0.99 -0.40 17.92
N ALA A 96 1.73 -1.39 18.44
CA ALA A 96 2.53 -2.30 17.63
C ALA A 96 1.66 -3.14 16.67
N ASN A 97 0.54 -3.70 17.14
CA ASN A 97 -0.36 -4.47 16.28
C ASN A 97 -1.04 -3.58 15.23
N VAL A 98 -1.44 -2.36 15.62
CA VAL A 98 -2.00 -1.38 14.68
C VAL A 98 -0.96 -1.01 13.61
N ASN A 99 0.29 -0.74 13.99
CA ASN A 99 1.37 -0.50 13.03
C ASN A 99 1.53 -1.66 12.05
N ALA A 100 1.63 -2.89 12.56
CA ALA A 100 1.79 -4.08 11.72
C ALA A 100 0.60 -4.25 10.74
N LEU A 101 -0.63 -3.98 11.18
CA LEU A 101 -1.80 -4.01 10.30
C LEU A 101 -1.68 -3.01 9.16
N PHE A 102 -1.21 -1.79 9.45
CA PHE A 102 -1.00 -0.74 8.45
C PHE A 102 0.15 -1.05 7.50
N ASP A 103 1.23 -1.66 7.99
CA ASP A 103 2.33 -2.14 7.15
C ASP A 103 1.84 -3.23 6.18
N VAL A 104 1.04 -4.17 6.70
CA VAL A 104 0.37 -5.21 5.91
C VAL A 104 -0.68 -4.62 4.97
N ALA A 105 -1.26 -3.45 5.24
CA ALA A 105 -2.15 -2.75 4.30
C ALA A 105 -1.35 -2.02 3.21
N ALA A 106 -0.27 -1.33 3.57
CA ALA A 106 0.58 -0.51 2.70
C ALA A 106 1.46 -1.34 1.74
N GLY A 107 1.95 -2.48 2.21
CA GLY A 107 2.60 -3.50 1.36
C GLY A 107 4.03 -3.20 1.05
N ASP A 108 4.79 -2.83 2.09
CA ASP A 108 6.17 -2.35 1.95
C ASP A 108 6.29 -1.11 1.06
N ARG A 109 5.43 -0.11 1.30
CA ARG A 109 5.62 1.26 0.76
C ARG A 109 6.20 2.24 1.78
N VAL A 110 6.44 1.80 3.01
CA VAL A 110 7.23 2.57 3.97
C VAL A 110 8.71 2.38 3.62
N GLY A 111 9.22 3.22 2.70
CA GLY A 111 10.66 3.37 2.47
C GLY A 111 11.30 2.56 1.32
N VAL A 112 10.56 1.78 0.55
CA VAL A 112 11.12 1.12 -0.65
C VAL A 112 10.67 1.88 -1.89
N ILE A 113 11.62 2.62 -2.48
CA ILE A 113 11.54 3.17 -3.85
C ILE A 113 10.81 2.14 -4.71
N ARG A 114 9.64 2.50 -5.25
CA ARG A 114 8.93 1.71 -6.27
C ARG A 114 9.84 1.70 -7.51
N ARG A 115 10.86 0.84 -7.51
CA ARG A 115 11.80 0.70 -8.63
C ARG A 115 10.96 0.12 -9.75
N SER A 116 10.47 1.00 -10.62
CA SER A 116 9.69 0.56 -11.76
C SER A 116 10.57 -0.44 -12.53
N PRO A 117 10.00 -1.55 -13.03
CA PRO A 117 10.76 -2.48 -13.85
C PRO A 117 11.45 -1.75 -15.01
N VAL A 118 10.82 -0.68 -15.49
CA VAL A 118 11.35 0.27 -16.48
C VAL A 118 12.58 1.03 -15.98
N ALA A 119 12.58 1.58 -14.76
CA ALA A 119 13.75 2.28 -14.21
C ALA A 119 14.96 1.36 -14.00
N LEU A 120 14.71 0.09 -13.67
CA LEU A 120 15.75 -0.93 -13.54
C LEU A 120 16.38 -1.28 -14.90
N VAL A 121 15.57 -1.31 -15.97
CA VAL A 121 16.03 -1.51 -17.34
C VAL A 121 16.86 -0.31 -17.81
N PHE A 122 16.36 0.91 -17.62
CA PHE A 122 17.10 2.13 -17.99
C PHE A 122 18.42 2.26 -17.23
N ALA A 123 18.46 1.94 -15.94
CA ALA A 123 19.70 1.97 -15.16
C ALA A 123 20.74 0.97 -15.69
N ARG A 124 20.31 -0.24 -16.11
CA ARG A 124 21.21 -1.23 -16.73
C ARG A 124 21.73 -0.78 -18.10
N ILE A 125 20.86 -0.19 -18.91
CA ILE A 125 21.23 0.33 -20.24
C ILE A 125 22.23 1.48 -20.10
N ALA A 126 21.98 2.43 -19.18
CA ALA A 126 22.88 3.54 -18.93
C ALA A 126 24.26 3.07 -18.42
N ALA A 127 24.29 2.10 -17.49
CA ALA A 127 25.53 1.51 -17.02
C ALA A 127 26.29 0.78 -18.15
N GLY A 128 25.59 0.01 -18.99
CA GLY A 128 26.19 -0.67 -20.14
C GLY A 128 26.79 0.31 -21.16
N LEU A 129 26.07 1.37 -21.51
CA LEU A 129 26.55 2.43 -22.40
C LEU A 129 27.77 3.16 -21.82
N ALA A 130 27.80 3.42 -20.50
CA ALA A 130 28.95 4.04 -19.85
C ALA A 130 30.20 3.15 -19.89
N ILE A 131 30.06 1.83 -19.70
CA ILE A 131 31.16 0.86 -19.81
C ILE A 131 31.70 0.81 -21.26
N VAL A 132 30.82 0.81 -22.25
CA VAL A 132 31.20 0.83 -23.68
C VAL A 132 31.92 2.13 -24.05
N ALA A 133 31.41 3.29 -23.62
CA ALA A 133 32.05 4.58 -23.85
C ALA A 133 33.42 4.67 -23.16
N GLY A 134 33.56 4.13 -21.94
CA GLY A 134 34.83 4.00 -21.26
C GLY A 134 35.82 3.11 -22.03
N GLY A 135 35.38 1.93 -22.49
CA GLY A 135 36.22 1.02 -23.27
C GLY A 135 36.74 1.63 -24.58
N ALA A 136 35.92 2.44 -25.26
CA ALA A 136 36.31 3.17 -26.47
C ALA A 136 37.36 4.26 -26.19
N ALA A 137 37.29 4.93 -25.04
CA ALA A 137 38.26 5.96 -24.64
C ALA A 137 39.65 5.40 -24.29
N PHE A 138 39.75 4.14 -23.83
CA PHE A 138 41.02 3.49 -23.43
C PHE A 138 41.61 2.57 -24.51
N GLY A 139 41.01 2.47 -25.70
CA GLY A 139 41.54 1.65 -26.82
C GLY A 139 41.56 0.14 -26.56
N SER A 140 40.82 -0.36 -25.57
CA SER A 140 40.83 -1.77 -25.15
C SER A 140 39.62 -2.53 -25.70
N VAL A 141 39.86 -3.34 -26.73
CA VAL A 141 38.85 -4.19 -27.39
C VAL A 141 38.19 -5.16 -26.39
N VAL A 142 38.93 -5.63 -25.38
CA VAL A 142 38.44 -6.55 -24.35
C VAL A 142 37.36 -5.90 -23.48
N LEU A 143 37.54 -4.63 -23.09
CA LEU A 143 36.53 -3.89 -22.31
C LEU A 143 35.28 -3.59 -23.15
N GLY A 144 35.45 -3.30 -24.44
CA GLY A 144 34.33 -3.14 -25.38
C GLY A 144 33.47 -4.40 -25.50
N LEU A 145 34.10 -5.57 -25.65
CA LEU A 145 33.39 -6.86 -25.76
C LEU A 145 32.66 -7.23 -24.46
N ILE A 146 33.26 -6.96 -23.29
CA ILE A 146 32.61 -7.16 -21.99
C ILE A 146 31.38 -6.23 -21.84
N GLY A 147 31.49 -4.97 -22.26
CA GLY A 147 30.37 -4.02 -22.26
C GLY A 147 29.19 -4.45 -23.14
N VAL A 148 29.47 -4.93 -24.36
CA VAL A 148 28.45 -5.45 -25.29
C VAL A 148 27.78 -6.71 -24.74
N ALA A 149 28.54 -7.63 -24.13
CA ALA A 149 28.00 -8.83 -23.51
C ALA A 149 27.05 -8.51 -22.34
N VAL A 150 27.42 -7.56 -21.48
CA VAL A 150 26.57 -7.11 -20.35
C VAL A 150 25.30 -6.41 -20.83
N ALA A 151 25.39 -5.56 -21.85
CA ALA A 151 24.24 -4.87 -22.44
C ALA A 151 23.27 -5.86 -23.13
N GLY A 152 23.80 -6.82 -23.90
CA GLY A 152 23.02 -7.84 -24.59
C GLY A 152 22.32 -8.82 -23.63
N TRP A 153 22.99 -9.23 -22.55
CA TRP A 153 22.38 -10.13 -21.57
C TRP A 153 21.27 -9.45 -20.75
N GLY A 154 21.37 -8.13 -20.57
CA GLY A 154 20.29 -7.31 -20.01
C GLY A 154 19.01 -7.28 -20.84
N LEU A 155 19.11 -7.36 -22.18
CA LEU A 155 17.94 -7.44 -23.08
C LEU A 155 17.29 -8.82 -23.09
N ILE A 156 18.08 -9.90 -23.05
CA ILE A 156 17.57 -11.29 -23.12
C ILE A 156 16.72 -11.65 -21.89
N GLY A 157 17.04 -11.09 -20.72
CA GLY A 157 16.28 -11.31 -19.48
C GLY A 157 14.87 -10.68 -19.46
N VAL A 158 14.57 -9.75 -20.37
CA VAL A 158 13.26 -9.05 -20.44
C VAL A 158 12.24 -9.82 -21.29
N PHE A 159 12.69 -10.60 -22.28
CA PHE A 159 11.82 -11.33 -23.21
C PHE A 159 11.48 -12.78 -22.78
N ARG A 160 12.10 -13.29 -21.71
CA ARG A 160 11.85 -14.65 -21.18
C ARG A 160 10.96 -14.68 -19.92
N ARG A 161 10.25 -13.59 -19.61
CA ARG A 161 9.25 -13.53 -18.53
C ARG A 161 7.86 -13.24 -19.08
#